data_AF-A0AAW2K656-F1
#
_entry.id   AF-A0AAW2K656-F1
#
_cell.length_a   1.000
_cell.length_b   1.000
_cell.length_c   1.000
_cell.angle_alpha   90.00
_cell.angle_beta   90.00
_cell.angle_gamma   90.00
#
_symmetry.space_group_name_H-M   'P 1'
#
loop_
_entity.id
_entity.type
_entity.pdbx_description
1 polymer ?
#
loop_
_entity_poly.entity_id
_entity_poly.type
_entity_poly.pdbx_seq_one_letter_code
_entity_poly.pdbx_strand_id
1 'polypeptide(L)'
;MKSPFHGTLFRFPLRNADQAANSKLSKQAYIEDDISSMFVQLYEDGILSLLFLKSVLSVEMYVWDVGMPEPRKTYSCSINSANDDVVWHRQALQRFSKLKYVSDCEMDAFSLDFLSEAVVGGLSQNRTHKFYVVQTMASPSSRIGSFAAMAAKDYDMHLLRHVYQMIHLILSSTHLALMPEGVGWWWCIFAAPTKDDHLKLGRAFCFLPLPVKTGFRVHINGYFEVSSNRRGIWYGDDMDRSGKVRSIWNRLLLEDVVAPSFAKLLLGMRQFLGSTKTYYSL
;
A
#
# COMPACT_ATOMS: atom_id res chain seq x y z
N MET A 1 -9.67 4.06 34.70
CA MET A 1 -10.51 3.14 33.88
C MET A 1 -10.99 2.03 34.80
N LYS A 2 -12.30 1.73 34.82
CA LYS A 2 -12.88 0.72 35.72
C LYS A 2 -12.80 -0.72 35.15
N SER A 3 -12.36 -0.88 33.90
CA SER A 3 -12.13 -2.15 33.21
C SER A 3 -10.97 -2.02 32.20
N PRO A 4 -10.30 -3.13 31.83
CA PRO A 4 -9.26 -3.13 30.81
C PRO A 4 -9.84 -2.79 29.41
N PHE A 5 -9.11 -2.00 28.63
CA PHE A 5 -9.46 -1.67 27.25
C PHE A 5 -8.87 -2.71 26.29
N HIS A 6 -9.72 -3.45 25.58
CA HIS A 6 -9.32 -4.47 24.62
C HIS A 6 -9.01 -3.86 23.24
N GLY A 7 -7.95 -3.07 23.18
CA GLY A 7 -7.52 -2.40 21.97
C GLY A 7 -6.21 -1.64 22.18
N THR A 8 -5.80 -0.90 21.17
CA THR A 8 -4.64 -0.01 21.26
C THR A 8 -5.12 1.43 21.16
N LEU A 9 -4.74 2.25 22.13
CA LEU A 9 -5.05 3.68 22.14
C LEU A 9 -3.76 4.46 22.32
N PHE A 10 -3.55 5.44 21.45
CA PHE A 10 -2.49 6.42 21.58
C PHE A 10 -3.08 7.77 21.95
N ARG A 11 -2.45 8.43 22.93
CA ARG A 11 -2.75 9.83 23.26
C ARG A 11 -1.49 10.63 23.02
N PHE A 12 -1.56 11.57 22.08
CA PHE A 12 -0.48 12.50 21.78
C PHE A 12 -0.91 13.91 22.23
N PRO A 13 -0.48 14.37 23.43
CA PRO A 13 -0.72 15.74 23.85
C PRO A 13 -0.09 16.72 22.85
N LEU A 14 -0.89 17.66 22.34
CA LEU A 14 -0.41 18.68 21.42
C LEU A 14 0.54 19.64 22.13
N ARG A 15 1.63 19.99 21.46
CA ARG A 15 2.62 20.93 21.98
C ARG A 15 2.15 22.36 21.75
N ASN A 16 2.02 23.13 22.82
CA ASN A 16 1.73 24.57 22.71
C ASN A 16 3.01 25.39 22.44
N ALA A 17 2.85 26.71 22.21
CA ALA A 17 3.95 27.61 21.88
C ALA A 17 5.05 27.65 22.96
N ASP A 18 4.67 27.72 24.24
CA ASP A 18 5.63 27.79 25.36
C ASP A 18 6.44 26.51 25.50
N GLN A 19 5.77 25.35 25.35
CA GLN A 19 6.43 24.04 25.37
C GLN A 19 7.37 23.87 24.17
N ALA A 20 7.00 24.38 22.99
CA ALA A 20 7.82 24.34 21.79
C ALA A 20 9.09 25.19 21.93
N ALA A 21 8.98 26.40 22.48
CA ALA A 21 10.12 27.28 22.73
C ALA A 21 11.17 26.61 23.63
N ASN A 22 10.71 25.92 24.68
CA ASN A 22 11.56 25.26 25.66
C ASN A 22 11.98 23.83 25.29
N SER A 23 11.41 23.24 24.24
CA SER A 23 11.68 21.86 23.85
C SER A 23 13.09 21.70 23.28
N LYS A 24 13.79 20.64 23.69
CA LYS A 24 15.05 20.18 23.08
C LYS A 24 14.83 19.30 21.85
N LEU A 25 13.61 18.79 21.64
CA LEU A 25 13.31 17.83 20.57
C LEU A 25 12.75 18.51 19.31
N SER A 26 11.81 19.45 19.47
CA SER A 26 11.18 20.12 18.34
C SER A 26 10.59 21.46 18.75
N LYS A 27 10.84 22.48 17.92
CA LYS A 27 10.28 23.83 18.05
C LYS A 27 8.88 23.97 17.41
N GLN A 28 8.30 22.88 16.90
CA GLN A 28 6.96 22.88 16.32
C GLN A 28 5.89 22.88 17.42
N ALA A 29 5.04 23.90 17.41
CA ALA A 29 3.77 23.92 18.13
C ALA A 29 2.63 23.50 17.20
N TYR A 30 1.51 23.07 17.78
CA TYR A 30 0.29 22.71 17.06
C TYR A 30 -0.91 23.44 17.66
N ILE A 31 -1.68 24.08 16.79
CA ILE A 31 -3.01 24.63 17.10
C ILE A 31 -4.11 23.78 16.45
N GLU A 32 -5.37 24.08 16.75
CA GLU A 32 -6.53 23.36 16.22
C GLU A 32 -6.57 23.35 14.68
N ASP A 33 -6.25 24.48 14.06
CA ASP A 33 -6.21 24.62 12.60
C ASP A 33 -5.15 23.72 11.96
N ASP A 34 -4.00 23.50 12.63
CA ASP A 34 -2.96 22.61 12.13
C ASP A 34 -3.47 21.16 12.08
N ILE A 35 -4.17 20.71 13.12
CA ILE A 35 -4.73 19.35 13.19
C ILE A 35 -5.87 19.19 12.19
N SER A 36 -6.72 20.21 12.05
CA SER A 36 -7.77 20.24 11.04
C SER A 36 -7.19 20.15 9.63
N SER A 37 -6.10 20.87 9.35
CA SER A 37 -5.36 20.77 8.08
C SER A 37 -4.79 19.37 7.85
N MET A 38 -4.21 18.75 8.88
CA MET A 38 -3.71 17.37 8.82
C MET A 38 -4.83 16.36 8.52
N PHE A 39 -6.04 16.56 9.05
CA PHE A 39 -7.20 15.72 8.75
C PHE A 39 -7.63 15.87 7.29
N VAL A 40 -7.65 17.10 6.75
CA VAL A 40 -7.96 17.34 5.33
C VAL A 40 -6.94 16.63 4.44
N GLN A 41 -5.64 16.78 4.73
CA GLN A 41 -4.58 16.11 3.96
C GLN A 41 -4.69 14.58 4.03
N LEU A 42 -4.99 14.03 5.21
CA LEU A 42 -5.18 12.59 5.37
C LEU A 42 -6.43 12.10 4.65
N TYR A 43 -7.51 12.88 4.62
CA TYR A 43 -8.73 12.56 3.86
C TYR A 43 -8.48 12.57 2.35
N GLU A 44 -7.78 13.58 1.83
CA GLU A 44 -7.45 13.69 0.40
C GLU A 44 -6.64 12.52 -0.14
N ASP A 45 -5.76 11.95 0.68
CA ASP A 45 -4.96 10.77 0.33
C ASP A 45 -5.49 9.48 1.01
N GLY A 46 -6.65 9.53 1.66
CA GLY A 46 -7.19 8.46 2.50
C GLY A 46 -7.56 7.20 1.73
N ILE A 47 -8.25 7.36 0.59
CA ILE A 47 -8.58 6.25 -0.32
C ILE A 47 -7.31 5.56 -0.83
N LEU A 48 -6.33 6.34 -1.28
CA LEU A 48 -5.05 5.80 -1.75
C LEU A 48 -4.30 5.10 -0.61
N SER A 49 -4.34 5.63 0.60
CA SER A 49 -3.72 5.02 1.77
C SER A 49 -4.35 3.67 2.14
N LEU A 50 -5.63 3.46 1.87
CA LEU A 50 -6.34 2.18 2.08
C LEU A 50 -6.22 1.19 0.92
N LEU A 51 -5.77 1.64 -0.26
CA LEU A 51 -5.86 0.90 -1.51
C LEU A 51 -5.17 -0.47 -1.47
N PHE A 52 -3.98 -0.54 -0.84
CA PHE A 52 -3.15 -1.74 -0.79
C PHE A 52 -2.94 -2.29 0.64
N LEU A 53 -3.68 -1.78 1.63
CA LEU A 53 -3.64 -2.32 2.98
C LEU A 53 -4.41 -3.63 3.07
N LYS A 54 -3.87 -4.58 3.85
CA LYS A 54 -4.42 -5.94 3.93
C LYS A 54 -5.59 -6.03 4.92
N SER A 55 -5.45 -5.39 6.07
CA SER A 55 -6.35 -5.58 7.21
C SER A 55 -7.13 -4.34 7.62
N VAL A 56 -6.63 -3.15 7.29
CA VAL A 56 -7.33 -1.90 7.59
C VAL A 56 -8.38 -1.65 6.51
N LEU A 57 -9.64 -1.61 6.92
CA LEU A 57 -10.80 -1.48 6.03
C LEU A 57 -11.45 -0.10 6.09
N SER A 58 -11.25 0.63 7.19
CA SER A 58 -11.76 1.97 7.38
C SER A 58 -10.79 2.84 8.18
N VAL A 59 -10.83 4.13 7.89
CA VAL A 59 -10.20 5.20 8.66
C VAL A 59 -11.26 6.28 8.85
N GLU A 60 -11.43 6.72 10.09
CA GLU A 60 -12.42 7.71 10.46
C GLU A 60 -11.76 8.79 11.31
N MET A 61 -12.15 10.04 11.08
CA MET A 61 -11.63 11.20 11.78
C MET A 61 -12.78 11.86 12.55
N TYR A 62 -12.48 12.21 13.80
CA TYR A 62 -13.45 12.76 14.74
C TYR A 62 -12.86 13.97 15.45
N VAL A 63 -13.73 14.94 15.76
CA VAL A 63 -13.43 16.11 16.59
C VAL A 63 -14.33 16.07 17.82
N TRP A 64 -13.75 16.28 18.99
CA TRP A 64 -14.48 16.32 20.25
C TRP A 64 -14.47 17.73 20.81
N ASP A 65 -15.56 18.46 20.58
CA ASP A 65 -15.72 19.84 21.04
C ASP A 65 -15.94 19.92 22.57
N VAL A 66 -15.47 20.99 23.19
CA VAL A 66 -15.59 21.20 24.64
C VAL A 66 -17.07 21.26 25.04
N GLY A 67 -17.44 20.48 26.07
CA GLY A 67 -18.80 20.43 26.58
C GLY A 67 -19.73 19.47 25.83
N MET A 68 -19.28 18.87 24.72
CA MET A 68 -20.06 17.85 24.00
C MET A 68 -19.91 16.46 24.65
N PRO A 69 -20.99 15.66 24.73
CA PRO A 69 -20.94 14.33 25.34
C PRO A 69 -20.24 13.29 24.47
N GLU A 70 -20.18 13.51 23.16
CA GLU A 70 -19.63 12.58 22.18
C GLU A 70 -18.86 13.32 21.08
N PRO A 71 -17.86 12.68 20.45
CA PRO A 71 -17.13 13.25 19.34
C PRO A 71 -17.94 13.22 18.04
N ARG A 72 -17.78 14.25 17.21
CA ARG A 72 -18.43 14.37 15.91
C ARG A 72 -17.50 13.88 14.80
N LYS A 73 -18.02 13.02 13.92
CA LYS A 73 -17.30 12.57 12.71
C LYS A 73 -17.12 13.73 11.74
N THR A 74 -15.91 13.91 11.22
CA THR A 74 -15.57 14.92 10.21
C THR A 74 -15.33 14.31 8.84
N TYR A 75 -14.56 13.21 8.80
CA TYR A 75 -14.21 12.52 7.58
C TYR A 75 -14.23 11.02 7.79
N SER A 76 -14.55 10.26 6.75
CA SER A 76 -14.28 8.82 6.74
C SER A 76 -13.87 8.34 5.35
N CYS A 77 -13.06 7.29 5.34
CA CYS A 77 -12.67 6.53 4.16
C CYS A 77 -12.82 5.06 4.50
N SER A 78 -13.57 4.30 3.71
CA SER A 78 -13.81 2.88 3.98
C SER A 78 -13.96 2.09 2.69
N ILE A 79 -13.82 0.77 2.79
CA ILE A 79 -14.23 -0.15 1.72
C ILE A 79 -15.75 -0.24 1.75
N ASN A 80 -16.40 0.00 0.61
CA ASN A 80 -17.85 0.03 0.48
C ASN A 80 -18.50 -1.37 0.61
N SER A 81 -17.76 -2.43 0.29
CA SER A 81 -18.25 -3.82 0.36
C SER A 81 -17.15 -4.74 0.88
N ALA A 82 -16.77 -4.56 2.14
CA ALA A 82 -15.87 -5.49 2.82
C ALA A 82 -16.58 -6.83 3.07
N ASN A 83 -16.61 -7.68 2.05
CA ASN A 83 -17.03 -9.07 2.15
C ASN A 83 -15.80 -9.98 2.30
N ASP A 84 -16.04 -11.25 2.64
CA ASP A 84 -14.97 -12.24 2.77
C ASP A 84 -14.14 -12.37 1.48
N ASP A 85 -14.74 -12.08 0.33
CA ASP A 85 -14.10 -12.09 -0.98
C ASP A 85 -13.04 -10.98 -1.13
N VAL A 86 -13.33 -9.73 -0.76
CA VAL A 86 -12.35 -8.64 -0.77
C VAL A 86 -11.21 -8.91 0.21
N VAL A 87 -11.51 -9.44 1.39
CA VAL A 87 -10.49 -9.82 2.37
C VAL A 87 -9.61 -10.95 1.82
N TRP A 88 -10.23 -11.95 1.20
CA TRP A 88 -9.53 -13.05 0.54
C TRP A 88 -8.60 -12.55 -0.57
N HIS A 89 -9.10 -11.69 -1.46
CA HIS A 89 -8.30 -11.06 -2.52
C HIS A 89 -7.10 -10.31 -1.93
N ARG A 90 -7.30 -9.49 -0.89
CA ARG A 90 -6.23 -8.73 -0.20
C ARG A 90 -5.20 -9.60 0.55
N GLN A 91 -5.50 -10.87 0.82
CA GLN A 91 -4.59 -11.84 1.46
C GLN A 91 -3.76 -12.64 0.46
N ALA A 92 -3.70 -12.23 -0.80
CA ALA A 92 -3.05 -12.97 -1.87
C ALA A 92 -1.62 -13.46 -1.60
N LEU A 93 -0.77 -12.73 -0.87
CA LEU A 93 0.55 -13.24 -0.47
C LEU A 93 0.44 -14.56 0.31
N GLN A 94 -0.52 -14.66 1.24
CA GLN A 94 -0.79 -15.89 2.01
C GLN A 94 -1.46 -16.97 1.16
N ARG A 95 -2.18 -16.59 0.09
CA ARG A 95 -2.84 -17.52 -0.83
C ARG A 95 -1.82 -18.17 -1.75
N PHE A 96 -1.05 -17.35 -2.46
CA PHE A 96 -0.06 -17.82 -3.42
C PHE A 96 1.11 -18.54 -2.75
N SER A 97 1.48 -18.19 -1.50
CA SER A 97 2.51 -18.93 -0.76
C SER A 97 2.12 -20.38 -0.43
N LYS A 98 0.85 -20.76 -0.55
CA LYS A 98 0.34 -22.12 -0.25
C LYS A 98 0.20 -22.99 -1.50
N LEU A 99 0.39 -22.46 -2.71
CA LEU A 99 0.30 -23.21 -3.96
C LEU A 99 1.56 -24.08 -4.14
N LYS A 100 1.36 -25.39 -4.29
CA LYS A 100 2.46 -26.39 -4.32
C LYS A 100 3.08 -26.62 -5.70
N TYR A 101 2.44 -26.16 -6.77
CA TYR A 101 2.86 -26.39 -8.15
C TYR A 101 2.83 -25.07 -8.90
N VAL A 102 3.95 -24.36 -8.92
CA VAL A 102 4.10 -23.09 -9.65
C VAL A 102 4.85 -23.40 -10.94
N SER A 103 4.12 -23.68 -12.02
CA SER A 103 4.74 -23.74 -13.36
C SER A 103 4.80 -22.36 -14.03
N ASP A 104 3.93 -21.42 -13.62
CA ASP A 104 3.76 -20.12 -14.27
C ASP A 104 3.50 -18.96 -13.28
N CYS A 105 3.54 -17.73 -13.79
CA CYS A 105 3.25 -16.50 -13.06
C CYS A 105 1.76 -16.46 -12.61
N GLU A 106 1.52 -16.44 -11.30
CA GLU A 106 0.18 -16.43 -10.72
C GLU A 106 -0.41 -15.02 -10.71
N MET A 107 -1.66 -14.90 -11.15
CA MET A 107 -2.34 -13.61 -11.27
C MET A 107 -3.75 -13.68 -10.69
N ASP A 108 -4.15 -12.59 -10.06
CA ASP A 108 -5.50 -12.40 -9.52
C ASP A 108 -6.01 -11.02 -9.91
N ALA A 109 -7.30 -10.91 -10.21
CA ALA A 109 -7.89 -9.65 -10.63
C ALA A 109 -9.30 -9.48 -10.07
N PHE A 110 -9.59 -8.32 -9.51
CA PHE A 110 -10.87 -8.03 -8.85
C PHE A 110 -11.19 -6.54 -8.87
N SER A 111 -12.45 -6.20 -8.58
CA SER A 111 -12.87 -4.80 -8.41
C SER A 111 -12.94 -4.45 -6.93
N LEU A 112 -12.58 -3.22 -6.60
CA LEU A 112 -12.53 -2.73 -5.23
C LEU A 112 -13.16 -1.35 -5.14
N ASP A 113 -14.21 -1.26 -4.32
CA ASP A 113 -15.01 -0.06 -4.16
C ASP A 113 -14.73 0.56 -2.78
N PHE A 114 -14.46 1.86 -2.78
CA PHE A 114 -14.31 2.65 -1.58
C PHE A 114 -15.39 3.71 -1.48
N LEU A 115 -15.72 4.06 -0.25
CA LEU A 115 -16.56 5.17 0.12
C LEU A 115 -15.69 6.21 0.83
N SER A 116 -15.78 7.46 0.39
CA SER A 116 -15.26 8.61 1.14
C SER A 116 -16.43 9.50 1.55
N GLU A 117 -16.45 9.93 2.80
CA GLU A 117 -17.47 10.81 3.36
C GLU A 117 -16.77 12.03 3.98
N ALA A 118 -17.25 13.23 3.64
CA ALA A 118 -16.88 14.48 4.31
C ALA A 118 -18.13 15.12 4.92
N VAL A 119 -18.07 15.43 6.21
CA VAL A 119 -19.16 16.07 6.97
C VAL A 119 -18.78 17.52 7.24
N VAL A 120 -19.28 18.44 6.42
CA VAL A 120 -19.01 19.88 6.52
C VAL A 120 -20.32 20.60 6.81
N GLY A 121 -20.39 21.31 7.94
CA GLY A 121 -21.58 22.10 8.30
C GLY A 121 -22.87 21.27 8.50
N GLY A 122 -22.76 19.99 8.87
CA GLY A 122 -23.90 19.10 9.07
C GLY A 122 -24.41 18.41 7.79
N LEU A 123 -23.87 18.74 6.62
CA LEU A 123 -24.14 18.04 5.37
C LEU A 123 -23.07 16.98 5.12
N SER A 124 -23.51 15.75 4.83
CA SER A 124 -22.63 14.65 4.43
C SER A 124 -22.50 14.63 2.90
N GLN A 125 -21.26 14.76 2.42
CA GLN A 125 -20.91 14.55 1.02
C GLN A 125 -20.20 13.21 0.87
N ASN A 126 -20.87 12.27 0.19
CA ASN A 126 -20.35 10.93 -0.06
C ASN A 126 -19.87 10.79 -1.51
N ARG A 127 -18.73 10.11 -1.70
CA ARG A 127 -18.18 9.77 -3.01
C ARG A 127 -17.77 8.30 -3.04
N THR A 128 -18.02 7.66 -4.17
CA THR A 128 -17.62 6.26 -4.39
C THR A 128 -16.49 6.20 -5.39
N HIS A 129 -15.42 5.52 -5.01
CA HIS A 129 -14.22 5.34 -5.82
C HIS A 129 -14.06 3.86 -6.16
N LYS A 130 -14.08 3.51 -7.44
CA LYS A 130 -13.94 2.12 -7.90
C LYS A 130 -12.60 1.93 -8.60
N PHE A 131 -11.88 0.91 -8.17
CA PHE A 131 -10.61 0.49 -8.73
C PHE A 131 -10.73 -0.92 -9.29
N TYR A 132 -10.15 -1.13 -10.47
CA TYR A 132 -9.87 -2.47 -10.96
C TYR A 132 -8.44 -2.83 -10.57
N VAL A 133 -8.30 -3.92 -9.85
CA VAL A 133 -7.06 -4.33 -9.21
C VAL A 133 -6.54 -5.59 -9.89
N VAL A 134 -5.27 -5.57 -10.31
CA VAL A 134 -4.56 -6.77 -10.79
C VAL A 134 -3.35 -7.02 -9.91
N GLN A 135 -3.25 -8.23 -9.41
CA GLN A 135 -2.20 -8.69 -8.53
C GLN A 135 -1.42 -9.81 -9.19
N THR A 136 -0.11 -9.82 -8.98
CA THR A 136 0.74 -10.79 -9.66
C THR A 136 1.90 -11.23 -8.78
N MET A 137 2.17 -12.53 -8.82
CA MET A 137 3.31 -13.14 -8.17
C MET A 137 4.18 -13.87 -9.19
N ALA A 138 5.41 -13.38 -9.36
CA ALA A 138 6.38 -13.96 -10.26
C ALA A 138 6.81 -15.36 -9.79
N SER A 139 7.14 -16.21 -10.76
CA SER A 139 7.63 -17.56 -10.51
C SER A 139 9.01 -17.53 -9.81
N PRO A 140 9.29 -18.47 -8.89
CA PRO A 140 10.64 -18.69 -8.35
C PRO A 140 11.70 -18.95 -9.44
N SER A 141 11.31 -19.53 -10.57
CA SER A 141 12.20 -19.80 -11.71
C SER A 141 12.46 -18.59 -12.60
N SER A 142 11.79 -17.46 -12.37
CA SER A 142 12.02 -16.23 -13.13
C SER A 142 13.40 -15.62 -12.83
N ARG A 143 13.84 -14.69 -13.68
CA ARG A 143 15.08 -13.91 -13.47
C ARG A 143 15.04 -13.21 -12.12
N ILE A 144 13.95 -12.51 -11.84
CA ILE A 144 13.72 -11.89 -10.54
C ILE A 144 13.73 -12.97 -9.45
N GLY A 145 12.94 -14.04 -9.61
CA GLY A 145 12.93 -15.28 -8.83
C GLY A 145 14.30 -15.71 -8.29
N SER A 146 15.19 -15.96 -9.24
CA SER A 146 16.57 -16.39 -9.00
C SER A 146 17.40 -15.32 -8.29
N PHE A 147 17.19 -14.05 -8.63
CA PHE A 147 17.88 -12.93 -8.00
C PHE A 147 17.52 -12.75 -6.52
N ALA A 148 16.26 -12.91 -6.08
CA ALA A 148 15.96 -12.85 -4.63
C ALA A 148 16.67 -13.96 -3.88
N ALA A 149 16.66 -15.18 -4.43
CA ALA A 149 17.27 -16.33 -3.76
C ALA A 149 18.76 -16.09 -3.49
N MET A 150 19.46 -15.49 -4.45
CA MET A 150 20.86 -15.05 -4.28
C MET A 150 20.98 -13.87 -3.30
N ALA A 151 20.17 -12.82 -3.49
CA ALA A 151 20.27 -11.58 -2.72
C ALA A 151 19.95 -11.80 -1.22
N ALA A 152 19.01 -12.68 -0.89
CA ALA A 152 18.65 -13.02 0.49
C ALA A 152 19.79 -13.75 1.24
N LYS A 153 20.67 -14.46 0.52
CA LYS A 153 21.81 -15.16 1.08
C LYS A 153 23.00 -14.24 1.32
N ASP A 154 23.22 -13.28 0.40
CA ASP A 154 24.48 -12.54 0.32
C ASP A 154 24.37 -11.05 0.74
N TYR A 155 23.15 -10.49 0.91
CA TYR A 155 22.96 -9.07 1.21
C TYR A 155 21.87 -8.82 2.28
N ASP A 156 22.15 -7.96 3.27
CA ASP A 156 21.17 -7.48 4.27
C ASP A 156 20.24 -6.42 3.64
N MET A 157 19.31 -6.89 2.79
CA MET A 157 18.23 -6.06 2.27
C MET A 157 17.08 -6.03 3.29
N HIS A 158 16.87 -4.88 3.94
CA HIS A 158 15.96 -4.73 5.09
C HIS A 158 14.50 -5.08 4.81
N LEU A 159 14.02 -4.96 3.56
CA LEU A 159 12.67 -5.37 3.17
C LEU A 159 12.58 -6.90 2.98
N LEU A 160 13.61 -7.51 2.37
CA LEU A 160 13.73 -8.95 2.27
C LEU A 160 13.84 -9.59 3.66
N ARG A 161 14.54 -8.97 4.62
CA ARG A 161 14.75 -9.53 5.97
C ARG A 161 13.46 -9.71 6.78
N HIS A 162 12.57 -8.72 6.87
CA HIS A 162 11.34 -8.86 7.67
C HIS A 162 10.38 -9.88 7.07
N VAL A 163 10.32 -9.94 5.74
CA VAL A 163 9.46 -10.89 5.04
C VAL A 163 10.11 -12.29 5.13
N TYR A 164 11.44 -12.41 5.05
CA TYR A 164 12.25 -13.62 5.30
C TYR A 164 12.06 -14.16 6.71
N GLN A 165 12.11 -13.30 7.73
CA GLN A 165 11.91 -13.69 9.13
C GLN A 165 10.47 -14.08 9.42
N MET A 166 9.49 -13.37 8.83
CA MET A 166 8.07 -13.73 8.92
C MET A 166 7.80 -15.11 8.30
N ILE A 167 8.40 -15.41 7.15
CA ILE A 167 8.25 -16.70 6.47
C ILE A 167 9.08 -17.80 7.15
N HIS A 168 10.28 -17.50 7.67
CA HIS A 168 11.02 -18.43 8.53
C HIS A 168 10.21 -18.81 9.77
N LEU A 169 9.48 -17.87 10.38
CA LEU A 169 8.59 -18.15 11.52
C LEU A 169 7.42 -19.05 11.09
N ILE A 170 6.77 -18.74 9.97
CA ILE A 170 5.65 -19.52 9.42
C ILE A 170 6.10 -20.95 9.05
N LEU A 171 7.28 -21.11 8.45
CA LEU A 171 7.83 -22.40 8.04
C LEU A 171 8.44 -23.19 9.21
N SER A 172 8.97 -22.52 10.23
CA SER A 172 9.49 -23.18 11.45
C SER A 172 8.41 -23.79 12.34
N SER A 173 7.15 -23.42 12.12
CA SER A 173 5.98 -24.02 12.78
C SER A 173 5.61 -25.38 12.19
N THR A 174 6.14 -25.73 11.01
CA THR A 174 6.02 -27.04 10.41
C THR A 174 7.37 -27.73 10.53
N HIS A 175 7.43 -28.94 11.10
CA HIS A 175 8.67 -29.68 11.34
C HIS A 175 9.35 -30.18 10.03
N LEU A 176 9.38 -29.37 8.97
CA LEU A 176 10.10 -29.60 7.72
C LEU A 176 11.16 -28.50 7.58
N ALA A 177 12.36 -28.81 8.04
CA ALA A 177 13.57 -28.07 7.69
C ALA A 177 13.97 -28.40 6.25
N LEU A 178 13.15 -27.96 5.29
CA LEU A 178 13.52 -27.82 3.89
C LEU A 178 12.99 -26.46 3.47
N MET A 179 13.91 -25.56 3.13
CA MET A 179 13.58 -24.29 2.49
C MET A 179 12.62 -24.62 1.34
N PRO A 180 11.37 -24.12 1.32
CA PRO A 180 10.58 -24.22 0.12
C PRO A 180 11.25 -23.26 -0.86
N GLU A 181 12.04 -23.83 -1.76
CA GLU A 181 12.25 -23.23 -3.07
C GLU A 181 10.86 -22.98 -3.66
N GLY A 182 10.31 -21.77 -3.49
CA GLY A 182 8.93 -21.54 -3.90
C GLY A 182 8.14 -20.43 -3.24
N VAL A 183 8.60 -19.84 -2.14
CA VAL A 183 7.82 -18.74 -1.54
C VAL A 183 8.02 -17.50 -2.42
N GLY A 184 7.03 -17.09 -3.19
CA GLY A 184 7.16 -15.95 -4.11
C GLY A 184 7.29 -14.61 -3.36
N TRP A 185 8.42 -13.96 -3.61
CA TRP A 185 8.84 -12.67 -3.03
C TRP A 185 8.51 -11.49 -3.96
N TRP A 186 7.53 -11.67 -4.83
CA TRP A 186 7.34 -10.89 -6.04
C TRP A 186 5.89 -10.48 -6.06
N TRP A 187 5.61 -9.21 -5.90
CA TRP A 187 4.24 -8.82 -5.70
C TRP A 187 4.06 -7.43 -6.24
N CYS A 188 3.33 -7.35 -7.35
CA CYS A 188 2.87 -6.08 -7.86
C CYS A 188 1.35 -6.05 -7.84
N ILE A 189 0.80 -4.92 -7.36
CA ILE A 189 -0.61 -4.63 -7.49
C ILE A 189 -0.76 -3.38 -8.36
N PHE A 190 -1.53 -3.51 -9.41
CA PHE A 190 -2.03 -2.39 -10.17
C PHE A 190 -3.41 -2.04 -9.69
N ALA A 191 -3.71 -0.75 -9.61
CA ALA A 191 -5.06 -0.27 -9.43
C ALA A 191 -5.33 0.84 -10.43
N ALA A 192 -6.25 0.58 -11.36
CA ALA A 192 -6.74 1.55 -12.32
C ALA A 192 -8.13 2.06 -11.89
N PRO A 193 -8.39 3.37 -11.92
CA PRO A 193 -9.72 3.89 -11.66
C PRO A 193 -10.68 3.51 -12.79
N THR A 194 -11.90 3.12 -12.46
CA THR A 194 -12.90 2.66 -13.46
C THR A 194 -13.86 3.77 -13.91
N LYS A 195 -13.68 5.00 -13.45
CA LYS A 195 -14.42 6.21 -13.86
C LYS A 195 -13.46 7.39 -13.92
N ASP A 196 -13.92 8.48 -14.55
CA ASP A 196 -13.21 9.77 -14.61
C ASP A 196 -13.21 10.42 -13.23
N ASP A 197 -12.43 9.82 -12.35
CA ASP A 197 -12.11 10.34 -11.05
C ASP A 197 -10.90 11.26 -11.27
N HIS A 198 -10.88 12.44 -10.65
CA HIS A 198 -9.74 13.37 -10.69
C HIS A 198 -8.48 12.81 -10.01
N LEU A 199 -8.37 11.48 -9.91
CA LEU A 199 -7.26 10.74 -9.36
C LEU A 199 -6.02 11.05 -10.19
N LYS A 200 -5.29 11.99 -9.62
CA LYS A 200 -3.88 12.35 -9.73
C LYS A 200 -3.09 11.29 -10.50
N LEU A 201 -2.18 11.76 -11.37
CA LEU A 201 -1.12 10.96 -12.00
C LEU A 201 -0.69 9.81 -11.08
N GLY A 202 -0.64 8.60 -11.65
CA GLY A 202 -0.36 7.36 -10.95
C GLY A 202 0.85 7.49 -10.03
N ARG A 203 0.76 6.81 -8.89
CA ARG A 203 1.78 6.85 -7.83
C ARG A 203 2.35 5.47 -7.61
N ALA A 204 3.62 5.41 -7.25
CA ALA A 204 4.24 4.20 -6.74
C ALA A 204 3.86 4.02 -5.26
N PHE A 205 3.73 2.78 -4.83
CA PHE A 205 3.41 2.41 -3.47
C PHE A 205 4.36 1.32 -3.00
N CYS A 206 4.66 1.36 -1.71
CA CYS A 206 5.20 0.24 -0.97
C CYS A 206 4.34 0.10 0.28
N PHE A 207 3.20 -0.58 0.12
CA PHE A 207 2.04 -0.61 1.03
C PHE A 207 1.29 0.72 1.13
N LEU A 208 2.02 1.81 1.42
CA LEU A 208 1.51 3.18 1.47
C LEU A 208 2.01 3.98 0.26
N PRO A 209 1.31 5.08 -0.11
CA PRO A 209 1.71 5.92 -1.22
C PRO A 209 3.13 6.48 -1.01
N LEU A 210 3.97 6.38 -2.04
CA LEU A 210 5.26 7.06 -2.09
C LEU A 210 5.08 8.41 -2.80
N PRO A 211 5.93 9.41 -2.53
CA PRO A 211 5.95 10.68 -3.27
C PRO A 211 6.60 10.53 -4.67
N VAL A 212 6.39 9.38 -5.31
CA VAL A 212 6.94 9.03 -6.62
C VAL A 212 5.79 8.83 -7.60
N LYS A 213 5.82 9.60 -8.68
CA LYS A 213 4.84 9.51 -9.77
C LYS A 213 5.29 8.44 -10.77
N THR A 214 4.37 7.59 -11.21
CA THR A 214 4.65 6.52 -12.18
C THR A 214 4.66 7.01 -13.62
N GLY A 215 4.05 8.18 -13.88
CA GLY A 215 3.88 8.71 -15.24
C GLY A 215 2.67 8.14 -15.99
N PHE A 216 2.00 7.14 -15.42
CA PHE A 216 0.79 6.50 -15.95
C PHE A 216 -0.45 6.95 -15.19
N ARG A 217 -1.67 6.61 -15.62
CA ARG A 217 -2.89 6.84 -14.83
C ARG A 217 -3.23 5.66 -13.90
N VAL A 218 -2.20 4.88 -13.56
CA VAL A 218 -2.35 3.66 -12.77
C VAL A 218 -1.41 3.69 -11.56
N HIS A 219 -1.95 3.27 -10.42
CA HIS A 219 -1.19 3.12 -9.19
C HIS A 219 -0.48 1.77 -9.18
N ILE A 220 0.80 1.77 -8.79
CA ILE A 220 1.65 0.57 -8.79
C ILE A 220 2.17 0.35 -7.38
N ASN A 221 1.70 -0.70 -6.73
CA ASN A 221 2.27 -1.16 -5.47
C ASN A 221 3.24 -2.29 -5.73
N GLY A 222 4.43 -2.20 -5.16
CA GLY A 222 5.44 -3.24 -5.21
C GLY A 222 6.35 -3.17 -4.00
N TYR A 223 7.10 -4.23 -3.76
CA TYR A 223 8.17 -4.26 -2.75
C TYR A 223 9.39 -3.50 -3.27
N PHE A 224 9.21 -2.24 -3.63
CA PHE A 224 10.30 -1.41 -4.14
C PHE A 224 11.34 -1.17 -3.03
N GLU A 225 12.61 -1.31 -3.37
CA GLU A 225 13.69 -0.82 -2.53
C GLU A 225 13.70 0.70 -2.62
N VAL A 226 13.45 1.33 -1.48
CA VAL A 226 13.35 2.78 -1.33
C VAL A 226 14.55 3.36 -0.61
N SER A 227 14.82 4.63 -0.87
CA SER A 227 15.76 5.44 -0.08
C SER A 227 15.38 5.45 1.42
N SER A 228 16.34 5.73 2.30
CA SER A 228 16.13 5.74 3.75
C SER A 228 15.07 6.74 4.21
N ASN A 229 14.95 7.89 3.53
CA ASN A 229 13.91 8.89 3.76
C ASN A 229 12.58 8.56 3.05
N ARG A 230 12.51 7.44 2.32
CA ARG A 230 11.37 6.94 1.55
C ARG A 230 10.82 7.93 0.51
N ARG A 231 11.63 8.88 0.04
CA ARG A 231 11.23 9.89 -0.96
C ARG A 231 11.52 9.50 -2.40
N GLY A 232 12.38 8.51 -2.60
CA GLY A 232 12.74 7.98 -3.91
C GLY A 232 12.93 6.46 -3.90
N ILE A 233 12.85 5.88 -5.09
CA ILE A 233 13.10 4.46 -5.38
C ILE A 233 14.54 4.34 -5.91
N TRP A 234 15.26 3.29 -5.51
CA TRP A 234 16.61 3.05 -6.01
C TRP A 234 16.60 2.75 -7.52
N TYR A 235 17.33 3.53 -8.31
CA TYR A 235 17.46 3.36 -9.76
C TYR A 235 18.82 3.88 -10.24
N GLY A 236 19.30 3.36 -11.37
CA GLY A 236 20.56 3.77 -12.02
C GLY A 236 21.68 2.73 -11.89
N ASP A 237 22.63 2.80 -12.82
CA ASP A 237 23.75 1.86 -12.93
C ASP A 237 25.02 2.34 -12.20
N ASP A 238 25.08 3.62 -11.80
CA ASP A 238 26.21 4.27 -11.11
C ASP A 238 26.20 4.04 -9.58
N MET A 239 25.76 2.87 -9.14
CA MET A 239 25.66 2.53 -7.71
C MET A 239 26.74 1.54 -7.29
N ASP A 240 27.33 1.74 -6.11
CA ASP A 240 28.33 0.84 -5.55
C ASP A 240 27.70 -0.28 -4.71
N ARG A 241 28.36 -1.45 -4.71
CA ARG A 241 28.05 -2.62 -3.85
C ARG A 241 26.54 -2.87 -3.66
N SER A 242 26.02 -2.49 -2.49
CA SER A 242 24.64 -2.74 -2.06
C SER A 242 23.61 -1.86 -2.77
N GLY A 243 23.98 -0.66 -3.23
CA GLY A 243 23.10 0.20 -4.03
C GLY A 243 22.80 -0.43 -5.40
N LYS A 244 23.80 -1.10 -6.00
CA LYS A 244 23.64 -1.83 -7.26
C LYS A 244 22.63 -2.96 -7.14
N VAL A 245 22.69 -3.74 -6.05
CA VAL A 245 21.74 -4.83 -5.78
C VAL A 245 20.30 -4.30 -5.66
N ARG A 246 20.10 -3.19 -4.93
CA ARG A 246 18.78 -2.55 -4.79
C ARG A 246 18.24 -2.00 -6.12
N SER A 247 19.12 -1.43 -6.94
CA SER A 247 18.76 -0.94 -8.29
C SER A 247 18.38 -2.09 -9.21
N ILE A 248 19.16 -3.18 -9.23
CA ILE A 248 18.85 -4.40 -10.00
C ILE A 248 17.50 -4.96 -9.57
N TRP A 249 17.26 -5.06 -8.26
CA TRP A 249 15.98 -5.52 -7.72
C TRP A 249 14.80 -4.72 -8.31
N ASN A 250 14.84 -3.39 -8.22
CA ASN A 250 13.75 -2.55 -8.72
C ASN A 250 13.59 -2.66 -10.24
N ARG A 251 14.69 -2.73 -11.00
CA ARG A 251 14.64 -2.94 -12.45
C ARG A 251 13.96 -4.26 -12.80
N LEU A 252 14.37 -5.36 -12.17
CA LEU A 252 13.76 -6.66 -12.40
C LEU A 252 12.30 -6.69 -11.95
N LEU A 253 11.93 -6.00 -10.86
CA LEU A 253 10.53 -5.88 -10.43
C LEU A 253 9.69 -5.18 -11.50
N LEU A 254 10.24 -4.14 -12.12
CA LEU A 254 9.59 -3.42 -13.21
C LEU A 254 9.45 -4.29 -14.48
N GLU A 255 10.50 -5.00 -14.86
CA GLU A 255 10.55 -5.80 -16.10
C GLU A 255 9.75 -7.11 -16.00
N ASP A 256 9.99 -7.90 -14.94
CA ASP A 256 9.50 -9.28 -14.84
C ASP A 256 8.10 -9.37 -14.20
N VAL A 257 7.68 -8.32 -13.48
CA VAL A 257 6.40 -8.33 -12.74
C VAL A 257 5.50 -7.20 -13.21
N VAL A 258 5.93 -5.95 -13.07
CA VAL A 258 5.09 -4.77 -13.40
C VAL A 258 4.67 -4.77 -14.87
N ALA A 259 5.59 -4.92 -15.82
CA ALA A 259 5.24 -4.84 -17.23
C ALA A 259 4.22 -5.93 -17.67
N PRO A 260 4.40 -7.23 -17.36
CA PRO A 260 3.40 -8.26 -17.66
C PRO A 260 2.04 -8.04 -17.00
N SER A 261 2.04 -7.63 -15.73
CA SER A 261 0.81 -7.31 -15.00
C SER A 261 0.07 -6.11 -15.59
N PHE A 262 0.80 -5.09 -16.04
CA PHE A 262 0.20 -3.92 -16.69
C PHE A 262 -0.48 -4.30 -18.01
N ALA A 263 0.14 -5.18 -18.82
CA ALA A 263 -0.51 -5.69 -20.03
C ALA A 263 -1.84 -6.40 -19.72
N LYS A 264 -1.89 -7.16 -18.63
CA LYS A 264 -3.12 -7.85 -18.18
C LYS A 264 -4.16 -6.88 -17.64
N LEU A 265 -3.72 -5.86 -16.90
CA LEU A 265 -4.59 -4.76 -16.48
C LEU A 265 -5.25 -4.10 -17.69
N LEU A 266 -4.50 -3.77 -18.74
CA LEU A 266 -5.05 -3.18 -19.96
C LEU A 266 -6.09 -4.12 -20.61
N LEU A 267 -5.81 -5.42 -20.73
CA LEU A 267 -6.77 -6.39 -21.26
C LEU A 267 -8.05 -6.47 -20.43
N GLY A 268 -7.94 -6.46 -19.10
CA GLY A 268 -9.11 -6.43 -18.20
C GLY A 268 -9.88 -5.12 -18.29
N MET A 269 -9.17 -3.99 -18.22
CA MET A 269 -9.74 -2.63 -18.30
C MET A 269 -10.46 -2.36 -19.61
N ARG A 270 -10.06 -3.00 -20.71
CA ARG A 270 -10.78 -2.91 -21.99
C ARG A 270 -12.24 -3.35 -21.84
N GLN A 271 -12.53 -4.33 -21.00
CA GLN A 271 -13.90 -4.81 -20.76
C GLN A 271 -14.73 -3.79 -19.95
N PHE A 272 -14.11 -3.06 -19.03
CA PHE A 272 -14.78 -2.09 -18.17
C PHE A 272 -14.95 -0.70 -18.82
N LEU A 273 -13.94 -0.22 -19.53
CA LEU A 273 -13.91 1.14 -20.10
C LEU A 273 -14.23 1.18 -21.60
N GLY A 274 -14.15 0.06 -22.31
CA GLY A 274 -14.27 0.03 -23.77
C GLY A 274 -13.23 0.90 -24.49
N SER A 275 -13.49 1.23 -25.76
CA SER A 275 -12.62 2.09 -26.59
C SER A 275 -12.83 3.58 -26.29
N THR A 276 -12.61 3.99 -25.04
CA THR A 276 -12.79 5.38 -24.59
C THR A 276 -11.46 6.13 -24.48
N LYS A 277 -11.50 7.47 -24.49
CA LYS A 277 -10.30 8.31 -24.24
C LYS A 277 -9.63 7.95 -22.91
N THR A 278 -10.42 7.61 -21.89
CA THR A 278 -9.94 7.18 -20.58
C THR A 278 -9.09 5.91 -20.69
N TYR A 279 -9.55 4.89 -21.42
CA TYR A 279 -8.79 3.66 -21.65
C TYR A 279 -7.46 3.92 -22.38
N TYR A 280 -7.48 4.71 -23.45
CA TYR A 280 -6.26 5.04 -24.20
C TYR A 280 -5.29 5.96 -23.46
N SER A 281 -5.73 6.57 -22.35
CA SER A 281 -4.90 7.44 -21.51
C SER A 281 -4.25 6.75 -20.31
N LEU A 282 -4.50 5.45 -20.13
CA LEU A 282 -3.97 4.65 -19.01
C LEU A 282 -2.44 4.56 -19.03
#